data_AF-A0A9P2S0S7-F1
#
_entry.id   AF-A0A9P2S0S7-F1
#
_cell.length_a   1.000
_cell.length_b   1.000
_cell.length_c   1.000
_cell.angle_alpha   90.00
_cell.angle_beta   90.00
_cell.angle_gamma   90.00
#
_symmetry.space_group_name_H-M   'P 1'
#
loop_
_entity.id
_entity.type
_entity.pdbx_description
1 polymer ?
#
loop_
_entity_poly.entity_id
_entity_poly.type
_entity_poly.pdbx_seq_one_letter_code
_entity_poly.pdbx_strand_id
1 'polypeptide(L)'
;MFESLQERLGSILSHLTGRGALSDQDVAEALREIRRALLEADVALDVARSFTDRVREKAVGAAIVKSIKPGQMVVKIVHDELVNVLGNEGVLSDLNAPAPVVIMMIGLQGSGKTTTTAKLAKRFTDKNNKKVLMASLDTRRPAAQEQLRQLGEQAQLASLPIIAGQSPVDIATRAVQAAKLGGYDVLILDTAGRNHIDEALMLELAAIKACSLPHEIMLVADSLTGQDAVHLARSFDERVGITGIILTRMDSDGRGGAALSMRAVTGKPIKAIGTGEKIDALEEFHPSRIADRILGMGDIVSLVEKAAETMDHEKAAAFAKKMQAGKFDLNDLAEQLQKMKKLGGMGGIMGMLPGFGKVKDQIAAAGLDDRLFNRQLAIISSMTPIERAHPEILKHSRKQRIARGSGTSAADINKLLKMHRQMADMIKAMGGKGKGGLMGKMLGGLGAKMGLGSMGAVGSDSEVLPDLSGFDPKQLSTLQKQIESSNGGKALPGLPGRGGLTFPSLSNNTADKGMFPQHLKKK
;
A
#
# COMPACT_ATOMS: atom_id res chain seq x y z
N MET A 1 7.25 -2.09 -9.88
CA MET A 1 7.47 -1.63 -8.49
C MET A 1 8.43 -2.49 -7.67
N PHE A 2 8.11 -3.74 -7.30
CA PHE A 2 9.05 -4.59 -6.53
C PHE A 2 8.98 -6.10 -6.84
N GLU A 3 8.17 -6.55 -7.82
CA GLU A 3 7.79 -7.97 -7.95
C GLU A 3 8.99 -8.93 -8.04
N SER A 4 10.05 -8.59 -8.79
CA SER A 4 11.27 -9.40 -8.92
C SER A 4 12.09 -9.52 -7.62
N LEU A 5 12.15 -8.46 -6.80
CA LEU A 5 12.78 -8.48 -5.48
C LEU A 5 11.90 -9.23 -4.46
N GLN A 6 10.58 -9.05 -4.56
CA GLN A 6 9.56 -9.70 -3.73
C GLN A 6 9.52 -11.22 -3.91
N GLU A 7 9.63 -11.71 -5.15
CA GLU A 7 9.72 -13.15 -5.43
C GLU A 7 10.99 -13.76 -4.87
N ARG A 8 12.14 -13.09 -5.03
CA ARG A 8 13.44 -13.59 -4.52
C ARG A 8 13.53 -13.55 -3.01
N LEU A 9 13.23 -12.42 -2.36
CA LEU A 9 13.23 -12.34 -0.90
C LEU A 9 12.14 -13.25 -0.30
N GLY A 10 10.94 -13.27 -0.89
CA GLY A 10 9.84 -14.14 -0.46
C GLY A 10 10.18 -15.62 -0.52
N SER A 11 10.86 -16.09 -1.57
CA SER A 11 11.31 -17.49 -1.67
C SER A 11 12.37 -17.82 -0.63
N ILE A 12 13.45 -17.04 -0.53
CA ILE A 12 14.54 -17.24 0.46
C ILE A 12 13.97 -17.28 1.89
N LEU A 13 13.11 -16.33 2.24
CA LEU A 13 12.48 -16.25 3.57
C LEU A 13 11.45 -17.36 3.81
N SER A 14 10.76 -17.85 2.77
CA SER A 14 9.89 -19.03 2.89
C SER A 14 10.67 -20.30 3.24
N HIS A 15 11.88 -20.47 2.69
CA HIS A 15 12.77 -21.59 3.03
C HIS A 15 13.27 -21.52 4.48
N LEU A 16 13.57 -20.34 5.01
CA LEU A 16 13.93 -20.17 6.43
C LEU A 16 12.74 -20.44 7.37
N THR A 17 11.55 -19.91 7.06
CA THR A 17 10.36 -20.03 7.91
C THR A 17 9.73 -21.43 7.90
N GLY A 18 10.03 -22.25 6.89
CA GLY A 18 9.67 -23.67 6.85
C GLY A 18 10.47 -24.58 7.79
N ARG A 19 11.64 -24.15 8.28
CA ARG A 19 12.48 -24.95 9.19
C ARG A 19 12.12 -24.71 10.66
N GLY A 20 12.09 -25.78 11.46
CA GLY A 20 11.74 -25.70 12.89
C GLY A 20 12.84 -25.10 13.78
N ALA A 21 14.09 -25.34 13.40
CA ALA A 21 15.29 -24.72 13.96
C ALA A 21 16.18 -24.25 12.81
N LEU A 22 17.06 -23.28 13.07
CA LEU A 22 18.05 -22.77 12.13
C LEU A 22 19.44 -22.87 12.75
N SER A 23 20.43 -23.16 11.92
CA SER A 23 21.86 -23.03 12.26
C SER A 23 22.43 -21.72 11.73
N ASP A 24 23.58 -21.31 12.26
CA ASP A 24 24.32 -20.13 11.76
C ASP A 24 24.68 -20.26 10.28
N GLN A 25 24.86 -21.49 9.78
CA GLN A 25 25.12 -21.77 8.37
C GLN A 25 23.89 -21.46 7.49
N ASP A 26 22.69 -21.82 7.94
CA ASP A 26 21.44 -21.53 7.22
C ASP A 26 21.18 -20.02 7.12
N VAL A 27 21.46 -19.29 8.22
CA VAL A 27 21.37 -17.83 8.25
C VAL A 27 22.44 -17.21 7.35
N ALA A 28 23.68 -17.70 7.37
CA ALA A 28 24.76 -17.22 6.52
C ALA A 28 24.52 -17.47 5.02
N GLU A 29 23.90 -18.59 4.67
CA GLU A 29 23.50 -18.93 3.29
C GLU A 29 22.37 -17.99 2.83
N ALA A 30 21.27 -17.90 3.57
CA ALA A 30 20.15 -17.02 3.22
C ALA A 30 20.58 -15.54 3.08
N LEU A 31 21.48 -15.05 3.94
CA LEU A 31 22.04 -13.69 3.80
C LEU A 31 22.90 -13.53 2.56
N ARG A 32 23.60 -14.59 2.11
CA ARG A 32 24.35 -14.58 0.84
C ARG A 32 23.43 -14.55 -0.38
N GLU A 33 22.22 -15.08 -0.27
CA GLU A 33 21.19 -15.01 -1.31
C GLU A 33 20.44 -13.68 -1.30
N ILE A 34 20.06 -13.16 -0.13
CA ILE A 34 19.49 -11.81 0.05
C ILE A 34 20.44 -10.76 -0.54
N ARG A 35 21.76 -10.87 -0.29
CA ARG A 35 22.75 -9.97 -0.90
C ARG A 35 22.77 -10.07 -2.43
N ARG A 36 22.57 -11.26 -3.02
CA ARG A 36 22.46 -11.42 -4.48
C ARG A 36 21.19 -10.75 -5.00
N ALA A 37 20.04 -11.01 -4.39
CA ALA A 37 18.76 -10.41 -4.77
C ALA A 37 18.80 -8.87 -4.72
N LEU A 38 19.45 -8.28 -3.71
CA LEU A 38 19.65 -6.83 -3.61
C LEU A 38 20.55 -6.29 -4.74
N LEU A 39 21.65 -6.98 -5.07
CA LEU A 39 22.54 -6.57 -6.16
C LEU A 39 21.90 -6.73 -7.54
N GLU A 40 21.15 -7.82 -7.77
CA GLU A 40 20.33 -8.04 -8.96
C GLU A 40 19.23 -6.97 -9.08
N ALA A 41 18.76 -6.43 -7.95
CA ALA A 41 17.83 -5.32 -7.88
C ALA A 41 18.47 -3.91 -7.96
N ASP A 42 19.73 -3.83 -8.42
CA ASP A 42 20.53 -2.60 -8.58
C ASP A 42 20.71 -1.77 -7.29
N VAL A 43 20.69 -2.42 -6.13
CA VAL A 43 21.20 -1.82 -4.88
C VAL A 43 22.72 -1.63 -4.99
N ALA A 44 23.21 -0.47 -4.58
CA ALA A 44 24.64 -0.18 -4.56
C ALA A 44 25.42 -1.19 -3.69
N LEU A 45 26.59 -1.62 -4.17
CA LEU A 45 27.32 -2.75 -3.60
C LEU A 45 27.59 -2.63 -2.09
N ASP A 46 28.01 -1.44 -1.65
CA ASP A 46 28.34 -1.19 -0.25
C ASP A 46 27.08 -1.09 0.63
N VAL A 47 25.97 -0.62 0.07
CA VAL A 47 24.66 -0.60 0.74
C VAL A 47 24.14 -2.04 0.91
N ALA A 48 24.22 -2.87 -0.13
CA ALA A 48 23.82 -4.27 -0.08
C ALA A 48 24.67 -5.11 0.88
N ARG A 49 26.00 -4.86 0.93
CA ARG A 49 26.91 -5.45 1.93
C ARG A 49 26.51 -5.03 3.34
N SER A 50 26.56 -3.72 3.61
CA SER A 50 26.33 -3.11 4.93
C SER A 50 24.95 -3.45 5.51
N PHE A 51 23.92 -3.56 4.65
CA PHE A 51 22.61 -4.13 5.02
C PHE A 51 22.75 -5.56 5.54
N THR A 52 23.29 -6.49 4.75
CA THR A 52 23.40 -7.90 5.16
C THR A 52 24.32 -8.14 6.35
N ASP A 53 25.31 -7.28 6.56
CA ASP A 53 26.22 -7.36 7.70
C ASP A 53 25.50 -6.93 9.00
N ARG A 54 24.69 -5.86 8.97
CA ARG A 54 23.82 -5.49 10.12
C ARG A 54 22.71 -6.50 10.40
N VAL A 55 22.11 -7.09 9.35
CA VAL A 55 21.14 -8.19 9.54
C VAL A 55 21.83 -9.41 10.17
N ARG A 56 23.07 -9.74 9.79
CA ARG A 56 23.86 -10.82 10.41
C ARG A 56 24.10 -10.57 11.90
N GLU A 57 24.60 -9.39 12.24
CA GLU A 57 24.89 -8.98 13.62
C GLU A 57 23.63 -9.12 14.50
N LYS A 58 22.51 -8.57 14.03
CA LYS A 58 21.21 -8.68 14.72
C LYS A 58 20.69 -10.13 14.79
N ALA A 59 20.88 -10.95 13.75
CA ALA A 59 20.40 -12.32 13.72
C ALA A 59 21.18 -13.26 14.66
N VAL A 60 22.49 -13.04 14.83
CA VAL A 60 23.33 -13.81 15.77
C VAL A 60 23.18 -13.29 17.21
N GLY A 61 23.04 -11.97 17.40
CA GLY A 61 22.85 -11.35 18.72
C GLY A 61 21.45 -11.48 19.31
N ALA A 62 20.43 -11.79 18.51
CA ALA A 62 19.05 -11.93 18.98
C ALA A 62 18.84 -13.23 19.76
N ALA A 63 18.86 -13.14 21.09
CA ALA A 63 18.43 -14.23 21.96
C ALA A 63 17.03 -14.73 21.55
N ILE A 64 16.91 -16.02 21.23
CA ILE A 64 15.68 -16.61 20.67
C ILE A 64 14.56 -16.51 21.71
N VAL A 65 13.63 -15.57 21.49
CA VAL A 65 12.44 -15.40 22.31
C VAL A 65 11.59 -16.65 22.18
N LYS A 66 11.38 -17.37 23.30
CA LYS A 66 10.83 -18.74 23.34
C LYS A 66 9.44 -18.95 22.68
N SER A 67 8.75 -17.87 22.32
CA SER A 67 7.43 -17.87 21.66
C SER A 67 7.47 -17.71 20.13
N ILE A 68 8.62 -17.37 19.52
CA ILE A 68 8.71 -17.05 18.08
C ILE A 68 9.63 -18.05 17.36
N LYS A 69 9.17 -18.57 16.20
CA LYS A 69 9.97 -19.48 15.36
C LYS A 69 11.23 -18.75 14.83
N PRO A 70 12.43 -19.36 14.84
CA PRO A 70 13.67 -18.70 14.39
C PRO A 70 13.60 -18.07 13.00
N GLY A 71 13.00 -18.74 12.01
CA GLY A 71 12.83 -18.16 10.66
C GLY A 71 11.96 -16.89 10.64
N GLN A 72 10.96 -16.78 11.52
CA GLN A 72 10.13 -15.57 11.64
C GLN A 72 10.89 -14.43 12.33
N MET A 73 11.82 -14.74 13.24
CA MET A 73 12.74 -13.73 13.78
C MET A 73 13.66 -13.17 12.68
N VAL A 74 14.19 -14.02 11.78
CA VAL A 74 15.02 -13.54 10.66
C VAL A 74 14.22 -12.68 9.68
N VAL A 75 12.97 -13.07 9.35
CA VAL A 75 12.05 -12.23 8.55
C VAL A 75 11.87 -10.86 9.21
N LYS A 76 11.58 -10.82 10.51
CA LYS A 76 11.42 -9.56 11.24
C LYS A 76 12.69 -8.72 11.21
N ILE A 77 13.88 -9.30 11.42
CA ILE A 77 15.13 -8.54 11.42
C ILE A 77 15.42 -7.96 10.02
N VAL A 78 15.11 -8.70 8.94
CA VAL A 78 15.20 -8.20 7.56
C VAL A 78 14.18 -7.08 7.31
N HIS A 79 12.94 -7.21 7.79
CA HIS A 79 11.93 -6.14 7.74
C HIS A 79 12.40 -4.87 8.46
N ASP A 80 12.74 -5.00 9.74
CA ASP A 80 13.09 -3.87 10.60
C ASP A 80 14.37 -3.16 10.09
N GLU A 81 15.30 -3.89 9.46
CA GLU A 81 16.45 -3.28 8.78
C GLU A 81 16.10 -2.65 7.44
N LEU A 82 15.15 -3.19 6.66
CA LEU A 82 14.64 -2.52 5.45
C LEU A 82 13.96 -1.20 5.81
N VAL A 83 13.12 -1.17 6.84
CA VAL A 83 12.51 0.06 7.35
C VAL A 83 13.59 1.03 7.84
N ASN A 84 14.56 0.57 8.64
CA ASN A 84 15.69 1.40 9.10
C ASN A 84 16.46 2.05 7.93
N VAL A 85 16.79 1.28 6.89
CA VAL A 85 17.51 1.80 5.71
C VAL A 85 16.64 2.71 4.85
N LEU A 86 15.33 2.46 4.72
CA LEU A 86 14.41 3.36 4.02
C LEU A 86 14.06 4.62 4.84
N GLY A 87 14.23 4.58 6.16
CA GLY A 87 14.03 5.68 7.10
C GLY A 87 12.72 5.64 7.88
N ASN A 88 12.49 6.68 8.67
CA ASN A 88 11.21 6.93 9.33
C ASN A 88 10.22 7.57 8.34
N GLU A 89 8.91 7.53 8.64
CA GLU A 89 7.90 8.20 7.82
C GLU A 89 8.22 9.71 7.68
N GLY A 90 8.25 10.19 6.42
CA GLY A 90 8.62 11.56 6.09
C GLY A 90 7.41 12.35 5.63
N VAL A 91 7.09 13.44 6.34
CA VAL A 91 6.08 14.41 5.88
C VAL A 91 6.50 14.98 4.52
N LEU A 92 5.61 14.88 3.53
CA LEU A 92 5.85 15.23 2.13
C LEU A 92 6.59 16.56 1.95
N SER A 93 6.10 17.61 2.62
CA SER A 93 6.82 18.85 2.88
C SER A 93 6.20 19.55 4.08
N ASP A 94 6.97 20.32 4.86
CA ASP A 94 6.36 21.19 5.87
C ASP A 94 5.80 22.45 5.21
N LEU A 95 4.47 22.55 5.19
CA LEU A 95 3.72 23.65 4.61
C LEU A 95 3.27 24.67 5.67
N ASN A 96 3.78 24.57 6.90
CA ASN A 96 3.51 25.48 8.01
C ASN A 96 4.60 26.57 8.16
N ALA A 97 5.42 26.76 7.13
CA ALA A 97 6.40 27.84 7.02
C ALA A 97 5.78 29.14 6.46
N PRO A 98 6.43 30.31 6.62
CA PRO A 98 5.93 31.58 6.08
C PRO A 98 5.72 31.54 4.55
N ALA A 99 4.54 31.95 4.09
CA ALA A 99 4.17 31.91 2.68
C ALA A 99 4.89 33.00 1.84
N PRO A 100 5.23 32.73 0.57
CA PRO A 100 5.12 31.45 -0.11
C PRO A 100 6.23 30.47 0.33
N VAL A 101 5.86 29.23 0.64
CA VAL A 101 6.81 28.14 0.88
C VAL A 101 7.46 27.77 -0.45
N VAL A 102 8.75 28.07 -0.60
CA VAL A 102 9.49 27.86 -1.86
C VAL A 102 10.10 26.46 -1.88
N ILE A 103 9.83 25.69 -2.93
CA ILE A 103 10.34 24.33 -3.15
C ILE A 103 11.12 24.30 -4.47
N MET A 104 12.37 23.89 -4.44
CA MET A 104 13.23 23.79 -5.63
C MET A 104 13.40 22.32 -6.07
N MET A 105 13.02 22.02 -7.31
CA MET A 105 13.04 20.68 -7.88
C MET A 105 14.32 20.49 -8.72
N ILE A 106 15.23 19.62 -8.27
CA ILE A 106 16.53 19.35 -8.92
C ILE A 106 16.68 17.88 -9.33
N GLY A 107 17.72 17.56 -10.12
CA GLY A 107 17.96 16.20 -10.64
C GLY A 107 18.33 16.16 -12.12
N LEU A 108 18.71 14.98 -12.61
CA LEU A 108 19.16 14.77 -14.00
C LEU A 108 18.11 15.16 -15.05
N GLN A 109 18.56 15.30 -16.30
CA GLN A 109 17.68 15.26 -17.47
C GLN A 109 16.90 13.93 -17.53
N GLY A 110 15.66 13.94 -18.02
CA GLY A 110 14.82 12.73 -18.14
C GLY A 110 14.18 12.19 -16.83
N SER A 111 14.71 12.56 -15.65
CA SER A 111 14.24 12.12 -14.32
C SER A 111 12.78 12.41 -13.97
N GLY A 112 12.09 13.27 -14.73
CA GLY A 112 10.68 13.59 -14.53
C GLY A 112 10.40 14.80 -13.62
N LYS A 113 11.35 15.74 -13.46
CA LYS A 113 11.14 16.99 -12.69
C LYS A 113 9.85 17.73 -13.09
N THR A 114 9.72 18.16 -14.34
CA THR A 114 8.59 18.99 -14.81
C THR A 114 7.21 18.33 -14.61
N THR A 115 7.12 17.01 -14.77
CA THR A 115 5.88 16.26 -14.48
C THR A 115 5.66 16.06 -12.98
N THR A 116 6.72 15.87 -12.19
CA THR A 116 6.66 15.80 -10.73
C THR A 116 6.25 17.13 -10.11
N THR A 117 6.75 18.26 -10.62
CA THR A 117 6.33 19.63 -10.26
C THR A 117 4.81 19.78 -10.37
N ALA A 118 4.23 19.39 -11.52
CA ALA A 118 2.80 19.50 -11.77
C ALA A 118 1.96 18.56 -10.87
N LYS A 119 2.41 17.32 -10.66
CA LYS A 119 1.79 16.37 -9.72
C LYS A 119 1.80 16.87 -8.28
N LEU A 120 2.94 17.41 -7.83
CA LEU A 120 3.14 17.88 -6.46
C LEU A 120 2.28 19.12 -6.18
N ALA A 121 2.24 20.07 -7.13
CA ALA A 121 1.32 21.20 -7.08
C ALA A 121 -0.16 20.75 -7.06
N LYS A 122 -0.54 19.72 -7.84
CA LYS A 122 -1.91 19.18 -7.81
C LYS A 122 -2.23 18.53 -6.47
N ARG A 123 -1.32 17.74 -5.89
CA ARG A 123 -1.50 17.12 -4.57
C ARG A 123 -1.65 18.17 -3.46
N PHE A 124 -0.83 19.22 -3.44
CA PHE A 124 -0.96 20.31 -2.46
C PHE A 124 -2.25 21.13 -2.62
N THR A 125 -2.72 21.30 -3.86
CA THR A 125 -4.02 21.95 -4.12
C THR A 125 -5.17 21.07 -3.62
N ASP A 126 -5.19 19.79 -4.00
CA ASP A 126 -6.32 18.88 -3.76
C ASP A 126 -6.40 18.36 -2.30
N LYS A 127 -5.25 18.06 -1.67
CA LYS A 127 -5.21 17.43 -0.33
C LYS A 127 -4.88 18.42 0.79
N ASN A 128 -4.17 19.50 0.50
CA ASN A 128 -3.75 20.49 1.50
C ASN A 128 -4.43 21.85 1.32
N ASN A 129 -5.36 21.99 0.35
CA ASN A 129 -6.08 23.23 0.03
C ASN A 129 -5.15 24.45 -0.19
N LYS A 130 -3.94 24.23 -0.72
CA LYS A 130 -2.94 25.28 -0.93
C LYS A 130 -3.02 25.89 -2.32
N LYS A 131 -2.92 27.22 -2.40
CA LYS A 131 -2.80 27.94 -3.67
C LYS A 131 -1.37 27.90 -4.17
N VAL A 132 -1.08 27.04 -5.15
CA VAL A 132 0.29 26.79 -5.65
C VAL A 132 0.57 27.60 -6.93
N LEU A 133 1.77 28.19 -7.01
CA LEU A 133 2.36 28.72 -8.25
C LEU A 133 3.50 27.81 -8.70
N MET A 134 3.59 27.53 -10.00
CA MET A 134 4.70 26.80 -10.62
C MET A 134 5.53 27.73 -11.51
N ALA A 135 6.85 27.59 -11.53
CA ALA A 135 7.71 28.30 -12.48
C ALA A 135 8.79 27.38 -13.05
N SER A 136 8.96 27.39 -14.38
CA SER A 136 10.03 26.63 -15.04
C SER A 136 11.23 27.52 -15.31
N LEU A 137 12.36 27.12 -14.74
CA LEU A 137 13.67 27.75 -14.88
C LEU A 137 14.52 27.07 -15.97
N ASP A 138 13.99 26.04 -16.64
CA ASP A 138 14.65 25.41 -17.79
C ASP A 138 14.48 26.25 -19.05
N THR A 139 15.41 27.19 -19.24
CA THR A 139 15.52 28.05 -20.42
C THR A 139 16.31 27.42 -21.56
N ARG A 140 16.87 26.21 -21.37
CA ARG A 140 17.76 25.54 -22.35
C ARG A 140 17.07 24.46 -23.15
N ARG A 141 16.17 23.69 -22.53
CA ARG A 141 15.44 22.61 -23.19
C ARG A 141 14.28 23.20 -24.01
N PRO A 142 14.18 22.90 -25.33
CA PRO A 142 13.10 23.39 -26.17
C PRO A 142 11.72 23.10 -25.58
N ALA A 143 10.88 24.13 -25.52
CA ALA A 143 9.51 24.10 -24.98
C ALA A 143 9.36 23.59 -23.53
N ALA A 144 10.41 23.57 -22.69
CA ALA A 144 10.27 23.09 -21.30
C ALA A 144 9.36 23.99 -20.44
N GLN A 145 9.48 25.31 -20.57
CA GLN A 145 8.59 26.26 -19.88
C GLN A 145 7.14 26.13 -20.36
N GLU A 146 6.96 25.91 -21.66
CA GLU A 146 5.66 25.67 -22.29
C GLU A 146 5.05 24.33 -21.88
N GLN A 147 5.86 23.27 -21.71
CA GLN A 147 5.42 21.99 -21.15
C GLN A 147 4.85 22.17 -19.73
N LEU A 148 5.50 22.98 -18.88
CA LEU A 148 4.97 23.24 -17.53
C LEU A 148 3.69 24.08 -17.56
N ARG A 149 3.57 25.06 -18.47
CA ARG A 149 2.33 25.83 -18.69
C ARG A 149 1.18 24.91 -19.08
N GLN A 150 1.37 24.05 -20.07
CA GLN A 150 0.36 23.11 -20.55
C GLN A 150 -0.06 22.10 -19.47
N LEU A 151 0.88 21.58 -18.68
CA LEU A 151 0.58 20.73 -17.52
C LEU A 151 -0.21 21.48 -16.44
N GLY A 152 0.08 22.76 -16.22
CA GLY A 152 -0.69 23.63 -15.34
C GLY A 152 -2.13 23.81 -15.82
N GLU A 153 -2.33 24.16 -17.09
CA GLU A 153 -3.65 24.34 -17.69
C GLU A 153 -4.50 23.07 -17.68
N GLN A 154 -3.89 21.90 -17.96
CA GLN A 154 -4.56 20.60 -17.86
C GLN A 154 -4.99 20.24 -16.41
N ALA A 155 -4.25 20.73 -15.42
CA ALA A 155 -4.51 20.46 -14.00
C ALA A 155 -5.24 21.60 -13.26
N GLN A 156 -5.56 22.70 -13.95
CA GLN A 156 -6.13 23.94 -13.38
C GLN A 156 -5.23 24.61 -12.33
N LEU A 157 -3.91 24.52 -12.52
CA LEU A 157 -2.86 25.09 -11.66
C LEU A 157 -2.23 26.35 -12.28
N ALA A 158 -1.81 27.29 -11.44
CA ALA A 158 -1.14 28.50 -11.91
C ALA A 158 0.33 28.23 -12.30
N SER A 159 0.71 28.68 -13.49
CA SER A 159 2.11 28.75 -13.95
C SER A 159 2.53 30.21 -14.16
N LEU A 160 3.75 30.56 -13.77
CA LEU A 160 4.33 31.88 -14.00
C LEU A 160 4.38 32.21 -15.51
N PRO A 161 3.89 33.37 -15.96
CA PRO A 161 3.94 33.75 -17.37
C PRO A 161 5.36 33.74 -17.95
N ILE A 162 5.50 33.19 -19.15
CA ILE A 162 6.78 33.08 -19.86
C ILE A 162 7.17 34.47 -20.39
N ILE A 163 8.43 34.86 -20.21
CA ILE A 163 9.03 36.06 -20.80
C ILE A 163 10.32 35.62 -21.48
N ALA A 164 10.42 35.84 -22.79
CA ALA A 164 11.57 35.41 -23.58
C ALA A 164 12.86 36.14 -23.14
N GLY A 165 14.00 35.44 -23.19
CA GLY A 165 15.32 36.00 -22.93
C GLY A 165 15.71 36.18 -21.45
N GLN A 166 14.83 35.89 -20.49
CA GLN A 166 15.19 35.92 -19.07
C GLN A 166 16.14 34.76 -18.68
N SER A 167 17.07 34.99 -17.74
CA SER A 167 17.88 33.93 -17.17
C SER A 167 17.11 33.12 -16.11
N PRO A 168 17.55 31.89 -15.77
CA PRO A 168 16.96 31.11 -14.68
C PRO A 168 16.89 31.85 -13.34
N VAL A 169 17.86 32.73 -13.04
CA VAL A 169 17.92 33.53 -11.80
C VAL A 169 16.90 34.67 -11.83
N ASP A 170 16.70 35.33 -12.98
CA ASP A 170 15.67 36.36 -13.16
C ASP A 170 14.27 35.76 -13.01
N ILE A 171 14.05 34.59 -13.61
CA ILE A 171 12.77 33.88 -13.55
C ILE A 171 12.49 33.44 -12.10
N ALA A 172 13.48 32.91 -11.37
CA ALA A 172 13.34 32.54 -9.96
C ALA A 172 13.00 33.75 -9.07
N THR A 173 13.72 34.87 -9.27
CA THR A 173 13.47 36.12 -8.53
C THR A 173 12.06 36.66 -8.80
N ARG A 174 11.65 36.69 -10.08
CA ARG A 174 10.30 37.07 -10.52
C ARG A 174 9.23 36.10 -10.00
N ALA A 175 9.52 34.81 -9.90
CA ALA A 175 8.61 33.81 -9.37
C ALA A 175 8.31 34.06 -7.88
N VAL A 176 9.33 34.35 -7.06
CA VAL A 176 9.16 34.69 -5.64
C VAL A 176 8.37 35.99 -5.47
N GLN A 177 8.62 37.01 -6.30
CA GLN A 177 7.84 38.26 -6.29
C GLN A 177 6.38 38.02 -6.68
N ALA A 178 6.12 37.28 -7.76
CA ALA A 178 4.77 36.95 -8.22
C ALA A 178 4.00 36.06 -7.23
N ALA A 179 4.68 35.12 -6.56
CA ALA A 179 4.08 34.29 -5.52
C ALA A 179 3.65 35.12 -4.31
N LYS A 180 4.49 36.07 -3.86
CA LYS A 180 4.17 37.00 -2.76
C LYS A 180 3.03 37.95 -3.13
N LEU A 181 3.13 38.66 -4.26
CA LEU A 181 2.12 39.62 -4.70
C LEU A 181 0.78 38.96 -5.06
N GLY A 182 0.81 37.74 -5.59
CA GLY A 182 -0.38 36.96 -5.92
C GLY A 182 -1.00 36.23 -4.73
N GLY A 183 -0.43 36.31 -3.53
CA GLY A 183 -0.93 35.62 -2.32
C GLY A 183 -0.99 34.11 -2.50
N TYR A 184 0.12 33.49 -2.94
CA TYR A 184 0.27 32.04 -3.08
C TYR A 184 0.88 31.42 -1.82
N ASP A 185 0.37 30.25 -1.40
CA ASP A 185 0.89 29.49 -0.26
C ASP A 185 2.24 28.84 -0.58
N VAL A 186 2.39 28.32 -1.80
CA VAL A 186 3.51 27.47 -2.21
C VAL A 186 4.01 27.91 -3.59
N LEU A 187 5.32 27.97 -3.77
CA LEU A 187 5.98 28.20 -5.05
C LEU A 187 6.87 27.00 -5.37
N ILE A 188 6.66 26.33 -6.51
CA ILE A 188 7.50 25.23 -6.97
C ILE A 188 8.33 25.66 -8.18
N LEU A 189 9.66 25.54 -8.06
CA LEU A 189 10.64 25.91 -9.08
C LEU A 189 11.18 24.65 -9.79
N ASP A 190 10.85 24.48 -11.06
CA ASP A 190 11.31 23.38 -11.92
C ASP A 190 12.63 23.78 -12.61
N THR A 191 13.77 23.25 -12.15
CA THR A 191 15.08 23.62 -12.72
C THR A 191 15.36 22.87 -14.02
N ALA A 192 16.34 23.37 -14.79
CA ALA A 192 16.93 22.58 -15.87
C ALA A 192 17.48 21.23 -15.34
N GLY A 193 17.50 20.22 -16.22
CA GLY A 193 18.30 19.01 -16.04
C GLY A 193 19.49 19.00 -16.99
N ARG A 194 20.53 18.24 -16.64
CA ARG A 194 21.62 17.87 -17.55
C ARG A 194 21.91 16.37 -17.43
N ASN A 195 22.66 15.81 -18.37
CA ASN A 195 23.05 14.40 -18.39
C ASN A 195 24.21 14.10 -17.42
N HIS A 196 25.04 15.10 -17.12
CA HIS A 196 26.15 15.02 -16.18
C HIS A 196 26.10 16.19 -15.21
N ILE A 197 26.75 16.04 -14.06
CA ILE A 197 27.05 17.15 -13.17
C ILE A 197 28.22 17.92 -13.77
N ASP A 198 27.99 19.20 -14.05
CA ASP A 198 29.04 20.15 -14.41
C ASP A 198 29.00 21.37 -13.49
N GLU A 199 30.14 22.05 -13.36
CA GLU A 199 30.28 23.15 -12.40
C GLU A 199 29.36 24.33 -12.73
N ALA A 200 29.09 24.58 -14.01
CA ALA A 200 28.20 25.67 -14.44
C ALA A 200 26.74 25.41 -14.05
N LEU A 201 26.29 24.14 -14.02
CA LEU A 201 24.99 23.77 -13.45
C LEU A 201 24.97 23.99 -11.94
N MET A 202 26.02 23.58 -11.22
CA MET A 202 26.06 23.69 -9.75
C MET A 202 26.11 25.16 -9.29
N LEU A 203 26.85 26.02 -10.00
CA LEU A 203 26.87 27.47 -9.77
C LEU A 203 25.51 28.11 -10.08
N GLU A 204 24.83 27.69 -11.15
CA GLU A 204 23.48 28.17 -11.49
C GLU A 204 22.44 27.77 -10.42
N LEU A 205 22.46 26.51 -9.95
CA LEU A 205 21.57 26.05 -8.88
C LEU A 205 21.88 26.72 -7.55
N ALA A 206 23.14 27.01 -7.24
CA ALA A 206 23.53 27.79 -6.07
C ALA A 206 23.05 29.25 -6.15
N ALA A 207 23.12 29.88 -7.33
CA ALA A 207 22.59 31.22 -7.55
C ALA A 207 21.05 31.28 -7.43
N ILE A 208 20.34 30.28 -7.99
CA ILE A 208 18.88 30.13 -7.82
C ILE A 208 18.55 29.93 -6.33
N LYS A 209 19.27 29.08 -5.60
CA LYS A 209 19.09 28.89 -4.15
C LYS A 209 19.27 30.20 -3.39
N ALA A 210 20.30 30.98 -3.73
CA ALA A 210 20.60 32.25 -3.07
C ALA A 210 19.53 33.33 -3.30
N CYS A 211 18.96 33.44 -4.50
CA CYS A 211 17.91 34.44 -4.77
C CYS A 211 16.50 34.01 -4.34
N SER A 212 16.21 32.70 -4.32
CA SER A 212 14.87 32.19 -4.03
C SER A 212 14.64 31.67 -2.61
N LEU A 213 15.72 31.39 -1.86
CA LEU A 213 15.71 30.89 -0.48
C LEU A 213 14.73 29.71 -0.26
N PRO A 214 14.90 28.59 -1.00
CA PRO A 214 14.00 27.45 -0.92
C PRO A 214 13.98 26.84 0.48
N HIS A 215 12.77 26.62 1.01
CA HIS A 215 12.52 25.90 2.25
C HIS A 215 12.84 24.42 2.08
N GLU A 216 12.49 23.84 0.92
CA GLU A 216 12.84 22.47 0.54
C GLU A 216 13.53 22.41 -0.82
N ILE A 217 14.53 21.54 -0.93
CA ILE A 217 15.26 21.21 -2.15
C ILE A 217 15.05 19.72 -2.42
N MET A 218 14.19 19.42 -3.39
CA MET A 218 13.73 18.08 -3.71
C MET A 218 14.54 17.50 -4.88
N LEU A 219 15.30 16.44 -4.63
CA LEU A 219 15.95 15.66 -5.69
C LEU A 219 14.93 14.72 -6.33
N VAL A 220 14.62 14.94 -7.61
CA VAL A 220 13.84 14.01 -8.42
C VAL A 220 14.79 13.06 -9.14
N ALA A 221 14.61 11.76 -8.92
CA ALA A 221 15.43 10.70 -9.49
C ALA A 221 14.55 9.58 -10.08
N ASP A 222 15.00 8.99 -11.19
CA ASP A 222 14.34 7.83 -11.79
C ASP A 222 14.73 6.56 -11.04
N SER A 223 13.74 5.76 -10.65
CA SER A 223 13.92 4.48 -9.94
C SER A 223 14.69 3.41 -10.72
N LEU A 224 14.85 3.60 -12.04
CA LEU A 224 15.72 2.79 -12.90
C LEU A 224 17.21 3.19 -12.80
N THR A 225 17.53 4.31 -12.14
CA THR A 225 18.91 4.77 -11.97
C THR A 225 19.57 4.02 -10.82
N GLY A 226 20.46 3.08 -11.14
CA GLY A 226 21.21 2.28 -10.16
C GLY A 226 22.33 3.07 -9.46
N GLN A 227 23.56 2.55 -9.51
CA GLN A 227 24.67 3.08 -8.71
C GLN A 227 25.04 4.54 -9.04
N ASP A 228 24.82 5.00 -10.27
CA ASP A 228 25.05 6.41 -10.66
C ASP A 228 24.18 7.40 -9.88
N ALA A 229 22.97 6.99 -9.45
CA ALA A 229 22.09 7.83 -8.63
C ALA A 229 22.71 8.16 -7.26
N VAL A 230 23.59 7.30 -6.75
CA VAL A 230 24.28 7.49 -5.47
C VAL A 230 25.31 8.62 -5.58
N HIS A 231 26.15 8.58 -6.61
CA HIS A 231 27.13 9.64 -6.89
C HIS A 231 26.44 10.98 -7.23
N LEU A 232 25.36 10.92 -8.00
CA LEU A 232 24.51 12.05 -8.33
C LEU A 232 23.96 12.73 -7.06
N ALA A 233 23.30 11.95 -6.20
CA ALA A 233 22.58 12.47 -5.05
C ALA A 233 23.54 13.05 -4.00
N ARG A 234 24.71 12.43 -3.77
CA ARG A 234 25.78 13.00 -2.95
C ARG A 234 26.25 14.35 -3.50
N SER A 235 26.57 14.43 -4.79
CA SER A 235 27.13 15.64 -5.40
C SER A 235 26.17 16.84 -5.37
N PHE A 236 24.85 16.60 -5.54
CA PHE A 236 23.84 17.63 -5.33
C PHE A 236 23.71 18.02 -3.86
N ASP A 237 23.80 17.06 -2.93
CA ASP A 237 23.69 17.38 -1.50
C ASP A 237 24.86 18.23 -1.00
N GLU A 238 26.08 17.89 -1.40
CA GLU A 238 27.30 18.64 -1.07
C GLU A 238 27.31 20.07 -1.66
N ARG A 239 26.73 20.28 -2.85
CA ARG A 239 26.71 21.59 -3.52
C ARG A 239 25.53 22.47 -3.15
N VAL A 240 24.32 21.92 -3.03
CA VAL A 240 23.08 22.70 -2.81
C VAL A 240 22.25 22.28 -1.59
N GLY A 241 22.55 21.17 -0.94
CA GLY A 241 21.86 20.72 0.29
C GLY A 241 20.42 20.28 0.02
N ILE A 242 20.24 19.01 -0.33
CA ILE A 242 18.94 18.35 -0.52
C ILE A 242 18.24 18.18 0.83
N THR A 243 16.93 18.43 0.85
CA THR A 243 16.05 18.19 2.01
C THR A 243 15.17 16.96 1.86
N GLY A 244 14.89 16.53 0.62
CA GLY A 244 14.08 15.35 0.34
C GLY A 244 14.30 14.78 -1.06
N ILE A 245 13.87 13.53 -1.27
CA ILE A 245 14.00 12.79 -2.53
C ILE A 245 12.62 12.36 -3.02
N ILE A 246 12.36 12.47 -4.33
CA ILE A 246 11.17 11.94 -4.99
C ILE A 246 11.61 10.96 -6.08
N LEU A 247 11.10 9.73 -6.02
CA LEU A 247 11.43 8.68 -6.99
C LEU A 247 10.36 8.58 -8.06
N THR A 248 10.74 8.52 -9.33
CA THR A 248 9.81 8.41 -10.47
C THR A 248 9.87 7.04 -11.13
N ARG A 249 8.84 6.73 -11.94
CA ARG A 249 8.69 5.47 -12.70
C ARG A 249 8.62 4.19 -11.86
N MET A 250 8.19 4.29 -10.60
CA MET A 250 8.05 3.13 -9.69
C MET A 250 7.01 2.12 -10.19
N ASP A 251 6.13 2.52 -11.09
CA ASP A 251 5.15 1.70 -11.82
C ASP A 251 5.77 0.79 -12.88
N SER A 252 6.92 1.16 -13.45
CA SER A 252 7.69 0.30 -14.36
C SER A 252 8.33 -0.88 -13.61
N ASP A 253 9.07 -1.75 -14.33
CA ASP A 253 9.92 -2.79 -13.71
C ASP A 253 11.22 -2.19 -13.10
N GLY A 254 11.06 -1.03 -12.44
CA GLY A 254 12.06 -0.49 -11.54
C GLY A 254 12.25 -1.47 -10.38
N ARG A 255 13.46 -2.01 -10.28
CA ARG A 255 13.88 -3.00 -9.28
C ARG A 255 13.85 -2.47 -7.84
N GLY A 256 13.70 -1.16 -7.66
CA GLY A 256 13.51 -0.51 -6.36
C GLY A 256 14.79 -0.31 -5.54
N GLY A 257 15.90 -0.96 -5.88
CA GLY A 257 17.17 -0.83 -5.17
C GLY A 257 17.77 0.59 -5.17
N ALA A 258 17.39 1.42 -6.15
CA ALA A 258 17.68 2.84 -6.19
C ALA A 258 17.19 3.60 -4.93
N ALA A 259 16.03 3.21 -4.37
CA ALA A 259 15.47 3.81 -3.16
C ALA A 259 16.36 3.59 -1.94
N LEU A 260 16.68 2.31 -1.66
CA LEU A 260 17.61 1.91 -0.59
C LEU A 260 18.96 2.60 -0.76
N SER A 261 19.47 2.67 -1.99
CA SER A 261 20.81 3.20 -2.30
C SER A 261 20.92 4.71 -2.09
N MET A 262 19.98 5.50 -2.62
CA MET A 262 19.97 6.95 -2.45
C MET A 262 19.76 7.36 -1.00
N ARG A 263 18.83 6.70 -0.30
CA ARG A 263 18.54 6.96 1.11
C ARG A 263 19.73 6.62 2.01
N ALA A 264 20.37 5.46 1.82
CA ALA A 264 21.50 5.01 2.62
C ALA A 264 22.75 5.90 2.51
N VAL A 265 22.96 6.57 1.36
CA VAL A 265 24.16 7.38 1.13
C VAL A 265 23.95 8.88 1.33
N THR A 266 22.75 9.41 1.14
CA THR A 266 22.45 10.84 1.40
C THR A 266 21.93 11.10 2.82
N GLY A 267 21.33 10.10 3.47
CA GLY A 267 20.60 10.30 4.72
C GLY A 267 19.34 11.16 4.60
N LYS A 268 18.94 11.60 3.40
CA LYS A 268 17.77 12.48 3.17
C LYS A 268 16.49 11.64 2.96
N PRO A 269 15.33 12.08 3.46
CA PRO A 269 14.11 11.28 3.38
C PRO A 269 13.61 11.16 1.94
N ILE A 270 13.14 9.98 1.56
CA ILE A 270 12.28 9.86 0.39
C ILE A 270 10.90 10.36 0.82
N LYS A 271 10.37 11.35 0.12
CA LYS A 271 9.14 12.09 0.45
C LYS A 271 7.94 11.55 -0.34
N ALA A 272 8.16 11.20 -1.61
CA ALA A 272 7.10 10.74 -2.52
C ALA A 272 7.61 9.77 -3.59
N ILE A 273 6.65 9.08 -4.22
CA ILE A 273 6.84 8.13 -5.31
C ILE A 273 5.86 8.41 -6.45
N GLY A 274 6.38 8.58 -7.66
CA GLY A 274 5.60 8.66 -8.89
C GLY A 274 5.21 7.25 -9.37
N THR A 275 3.91 6.96 -9.35
CA THR A 275 3.31 5.64 -9.60
C THR A 275 2.56 5.56 -10.95
N GLY A 276 3.07 6.24 -11.97
CA GLY A 276 2.46 6.35 -13.30
C GLY A 276 2.76 7.70 -13.96
N GLU A 277 2.30 7.90 -15.20
CA GLU A 277 2.53 9.16 -15.94
C GLU A 277 1.54 10.29 -15.57
N LYS A 278 0.30 9.93 -15.17
CA LYS A 278 -0.81 10.86 -14.94
C LYS A 278 -0.54 11.85 -13.81
N ILE A 279 -1.22 13.00 -13.84
CA ILE A 279 -1.07 14.11 -12.88
C ILE A 279 -1.52 13.76 -11.44
N ASP A 280 -2.34 12.72 -11.27
CA ASP A 280 -2.78 12.15 -9.98
C ASP A 280 -1.85 11.03 -9.46
N ALA A 281 -0.93 10.53 -10.29
CA ALA A 281 -0.04 9.41 -9.96
C ALA A 281 1.20 9.86 -9.15
N LEU A 282 0.98 10.35 -7.93
CA LEU A 282 1.99 10.68 -6.94
C LEU A 282 1.53 10.27 -5.54
N GLU A 283 2.15 9.23 -4.99
CA GLU A 283 1.89 8.71 -3.63
C GLU A 283 2.95 9.19 -2.65
N GLU A 284 2.60 9.29 -1.37
CA GLU A 284 3.55 9.59 -0.29
C GLU A 284 4.37 8.34 0.06
N PHE A 285 5.59 8.54 0.54
CA PHE A 285 6.51 7.43 0.79
C PHE A 285 6.45 6.94 2.24
N HIS A 286 5.92 5.73 2.44
CA HIS A 286 5.82 5.07 3.74
C HIS A 286 6.84 3.91 3.82
N PRO A 287 7.98 4.08 4.52
CA PRO A 287 9.06 3.08 4.58
C PRO A 287 8.62 1.68 5.02
N SER A 288 7.73 1.62 6.02
CA SER A 288 7.09 0.38 6.51
C SER A 288 6.38 -0.37 5.40
N ARG A 289 5.39 0.26 4.77
CA ARG A 289 4.60 -0.32 3.68
C ARG A 289 5.43 -0.73 2.48
N ILE A 290 6.52 0.00 2.21
CA ILE A 290 7.47 -0.35 1.16
C ILE A 290 8.26 -1.61 1.54
N ALA A 291 8.69 -1.76 2.79
CA ALA A 291 9.27 -3.02 3.29
C ALA A 291 8.25 -4.18 3.26
N ASP A 292 6.99 -3.96 3.67
CA ASP A 292 5.91 -4.97 3.58
C ASP A 292 5.66 -5.46 2.14
N ARG A 293 5.69 -4.54 1.17
CA ARG A 293 5.60 -4.86 -0.27
C ARG A 293 6.84 -5.63 -0.75
N ILE A 294 8.05 -5.17 -0.40
CA ILE A 294 9.32 -5.82 -0.73
C ILE A 294 9.41 -7.25 -0.17
N LEU A 295 8.82 -7.52 0.99
CA LEU A 295 8.79 -8.84 1.62
C LEU A 295 7.53 -9.67 1.28
N GLY A 296 6.61 -9.12 0.50
CA GLY A 296 5.37 -9.79 0.08
C GLY A 296 4.38 -10.05 1.22
N MET A 297 4.52 -9.37 2.36
CA MET A 297 3.66 -9.53 3.53
C MET A 297 2.28 -8.86 3.35
N GLY A 298 2.19 -7.90 2.43
CA GLY A 298 0.95 -7.27 2.00
C GLY A 298 0.65 -5.97 2.76
N ASP A 299 0.36 -4.92 2.01
CA ASP A 299 0.14 -3.57 2.54
C ASP A 299 -1.35 -3.32 2.76
N ILE A 300 -1.89 -3.83 3.88
CA ILE A 300 -3.30 -3.71 4.25
C ILE A 300 -3.71 -2.24 4.48
N VAL A 301 -2.78 -1.41 4.99
CA VAL A 301 -3.04 -0.01 5.37
C VAL A 301 -3.35 0.84 4.14
N SER A 302 -2.55 0.74 3.06
CA SER A 302 -2.86 1.45 1.82
C SER A 302 -4.16 0.99 1.14
N LEU A 303 -4.69 -0.19 1.46
CA LEU A 303 -6.03 -0.61 0.99
C LEU A 303 -7.12 0.15 1.71
N VAL A 304 -7.01 0.24 3.04
CA VAL A 304 -7.94 1.00 3.89
C VAL A 304 -7.91 2.48 3.52
N GLU A 305 -6.74 3.05 3.26
CA GLU A 305 -6.62 4.43 2.80
C GLU A 305 -7.15 4.66 1.38
N LYS A 306 -6.82 3.82 0.38
CA LYS A 306 -7.39 3.98 -0.97
C LYS A 306 -8.90 3.71 -1.02
N ALA A 307 -9.42 2.89 -0.10
CA ALA A 307 -10.85 2.79 0.14
C ALA A 307 -11.42 4.07 0.78
N ALA A 308 -10.77 4.63 1.79
CA ALA A 308 -11.17 5.88 2.45
C ALA A 308 -11.17 7.08 1.47
N GLU A 309 -10.10 7.25 0.67
CA GLU A 309 -9.99 8.31 -0.35
C GLU A 309 -11.05 8.18 -1.47
N THR A 310 -11.62 6.98 -1.67
CA THR A 310 -12.76 6.76 -2.59
C THR A 310 -14.13 6.70 -1.89
N MET A 311 -14.15 6.79 -0.56
CA MET A 311 -15.35 6.90 0.28
C MET A 311 -15.69 8.36 0.59
N ASP A 312 -16.11 9.07 -0.45
CA ASP A 312 -16.86 10.32 -0.37
C ASP A 312 -18.03 10.18 0.64
N HIS A 313 -17.88 10.82 1.82
CA HIS A 313 -18.72 10.58 2.99
C HIS A 313 -20.20 10.95 2.75
N GLU A 314 -20.48 12.00 1.98
CA GLU A 314 -21.86 12.37 1.63
C GLU A 314 -22.51 11.30 0.75
N LYS A 315 -21.77 10.80 -0.24
CA LYS A 315 -22.24 9.72 -1.11
C LYS A 315 -22.36 8.40 -0.36
N ALA A 316 -21.52 8.14 0.64
CA ALA A 316 -21.65 6.99 1.53
C ALA A 316 -22.94 7.06 2.37
N ALA A 317 -23.28 8.23 2.93
CA ALA A 317 -24.52 8.45 3.66
C ALA A 317 -25.77 8.33 2.75
N ALA A 318 -25.72 8.89 1.55
CA ALA A 318 -26.78 8.76 0.55
C ALA A 318 -26.99 7.30 0.11
N PHE A 319 -25.89 6.55 -0.11
CA PHE A 319 -25.93 5.12 -0.42
C PHE A 319 -26.51 4.32 0.75
N ALA A 320 -26.08 4.55 1.99
CA ALA A 320 -26.65 3.92 3.17
C ALA A 320 -28.17 4.18 3.31
N LYS A 321 -28.63 5.39 2.98
CA LYS A 321 -30.06 5.76 2.97
C LYS A 321 -30.85 5.04 1.86
N LYS A 322 -30.29 4.89 0.65
CA LYS A 322 -30.87 4.05 -0.43
C LYS A 322 -30.95 2.57 -0.02
N MET A 323 -29.87 2.04 0.56
CA MET A 323 -29.75 0.66 1.04
C MET A 323 -30.80 0.34 2.12
N GLN A 324 -30.96 1.22 3.12
CA GLN A 324 -32.01 1.09 4.14
C GLN A 324 -33.44 1.17 3.56
N ALA A 325 -33.63 1.90 2.46
CA ALA A 325 -34.89 1.96 1.72
C ALA A 325 -35.12 0.75 0.79
N GLY A 326 -34.18 -0.19 0.71
CA GLY A 326 -34.28 -1.40 -0.12
C GLY A 326 -34.27 -1.15 -1.63
N LYS A 327 -33.83 0.04 -2.08
CA LYS A 327 -33.77 0.42 -3.49
C LYS A 327 -32.33 0.40 -3.98
N PHE A 328 -32.01 -0.61 -4.79
CA PHE A 328 -30.73 -0.75 -5.50
C PHE A 328 -31.00 -0.98 -6.99
N ASP A 329 -30.72 0.02 -7.81
CA ASP A 329 -31.07 0.04 -9.24
C ASP A 329 -29.84 -0.12 -10.16
N LEU A 330 -30.00 0.06 -11.48
CA LEU A 330 -28.87 -0.02 -12.42
C LEU A 330 -28.01 1.26 -12.47
N ASN A 331 -28.48 2.39 -11.94
CA ASN A 331 -27.64 3.57 -11.72
C ASN A 331 -26.68 3.29 -10.55
N ASP A 332 -27.18 2.72 -9.45
CA ASP A 332 -26.36 2.29 -8.31
C ASP A 332 -25.30 1.26 -8.74
N LEU A 333 -25.69 0.29 -9.58
CA LEU A 333 -24.75 -0.67 -10.16
C LEU A 333 -23.70 0.02 -11.07
N ALA A 334 -24.10 1.00 -11.88
CA ALA A 334 -23.15 1.74 -12.72
C ALA A 334 -22.14 2.54 -11.90
N GLU A 335 -22.56 3.20 -10.81
CA GLU A 335 -21.66 3.89 -9.89
C GLU A 335 -20.63 2.93 -9.28
N GLN A 336 -21.07 1.74 -8.83
CA GLN A 336 -20.15 0.75 -8.26
C GLN A 336 -19.20 0.16 -9.31
N LEU A 337 -19.65 -0.10 -10.53
CA LEU A 337 -18.80 -0.53 -11.66
C LEU A 337 -17.78 0.57 -12.04
N GLN A 338 -18.15 1.86 -11.96
CA GLN A 338 -17.22 2.98 -12.16
C GLN A 338 -16.19 3.09 -11.03
N LYS A 339 -16.59 2.89 -9.77
CA LYS A 339 -15.67 2.87 -8.61
C LYS A 339 -14.67 1.73 -8.70
N MET A 340 -15.12 0.50 -8.99
CA MET A 340 -14.23 -0.64 -9.21
C MET A 340 -13.27 -0.40 -10.38
N LYS A 341 -13.73 0.21 -11.48
CA LYS A 341 -12.85 0.63 -12.58
C LYS A 341 -11.79 1.66 -12.16
N LYS A 342 -12.13 2.63 -11.29
CA LYS A 342 -11.14 3.59 -10.75
C LYS A 342 -10.09 2.92 -9.86
N LEU A 343 -10.44 1.84 -9.16
CA LEU A 343 -9.56 1.06 -8.29
C LEU A 343 -8.70 0.01 -9.05
N GLY A 344 -8.63 0.06 -10.38
CA GLY A 344 -7.85 -0.89 -11.19
C GLY A 344 -8.60 -2.19 -11.54
N GLY A 345 -9.94 -2.17 -11.52
CA GLY A 345 -10.77 -3.28 -11.97
C GLY A 345 -10.66 -4.52 -11.09
N MET A 346 -10.90 -5.70 -11.68
CA MET A 346 -10.74 -6.97 -10.94
C MET A 346 -9.29 -7.27 -10.62
N GLY A 347 -8.35 -6.91 -11.50
CA GLY A 347 -6.92 -7.12 -11.29
C GLY A 347 -6.39 -6.34 -10.08
N GLY A 348 -6.77 -5.07 -9.96
CA GLY A 348 -6.44 -4.24 -8.79
C GLY A 348 -6.98 -4.83 -7.49
N ILE A 349 -8.30 -5.10 -7.43
CA ILE A 349 -8.96 -5.60 -6.21
C ILE A 349 -8.44 -7.00 -5.81
N MET A 350 -8.10 -7.87 -6.77
CA MET A 350 -7.51 -9.18 -6.46
C MET A 350 -6.03 -9.10 -6.06
N GLY A 351 -5.24 -8.22 -6.68
CA GLY A 351 -3.84 -7.96 -6.30
C GLY A 351 -3.70 -7.34 -4.90
N MET A 352 -4.78 -6.78 -4.36
CA MET A 352 -4.86 -6.24 -3.00
C MET A 352 -5.16 -7.29 -1.92
N LEU A 353 -5.60 -8.51 -2.27
CA LEU A 353 -5.94 -9.53 -1.28
C LEU A 353 -4.71 -10.39 -0.89
N PRO A 354 -4.32 -10.43 0.40
CA PRO A 354 -3.15 -11.19 0.83
C PRO A 354 -3.32 -12.69 0.56
N GLY A 355 -2.23 -13.33 0.11
CA GLY A 355 -2.19 -14.75 -0.25
C GLY A 355 -2.68 -15.11 -1.67
N PHE A 356 -3.39 -14.22 -2.38
CA PHE A 356 -3.95 -14.52 -3.71
C PHE A 356 -2.97 -14.40 -4.88
N GLY A 357 -1.72 -13.95 -4.65
CA GLY A 357 -0.71 -13.78 -5.70
C GLY A 357 -0.49 -15.03 -6.57
N LYS A 358 -0.53 -16.23 -6.00
CA LYS A 358 -0.38 -17.51 -6.75
C LYS A 358 -1.57 -17.87 -7.65
N VAL A 359 -2.65 -17.11 -7.60
CA VAL A 359 -3.87 -17.29 -8.42
C VAL A 359 -4.00 -16.18 -9.48
N LYS A 360 -3.27 -15.07 -9.32
CA LYS A 360 -3.16 -13.93 -10.27
C LYS A 360 -2.96 -14.42 -11.70
N ASP A 361 -1.99 -15.31 -11.91
CA ASP A 361 -1.57 -15.73 -13.25
C ASP A 361 -2.57 -16.68 -13.91
N GLN A 362 -3.23 -17.54 -13.13
CA GLN A 362 -4.29 -18.42 -13.62
C GLN A 362 -5.56 -17.63 -14.02
N ILE A 363 -5.86 -16.55 -13.29
CA ILE A 363 -6.99 -15.65 -13.61
C ILE A 363 -6.65 -14.72 -14.79
N ALA A 364 -5.40 -14.26 -14.89
CA ALA A 364 -4.91 -13.51 -16.05
C ALA A 364 -4.95 -14.36 -17.33
N ALA A 365 -4.49 -15.62 -17.27
CA ALA A 365 -4.59 -16.58 -18.36
C ALA A 365 -6.05 -16.91 -18.76
N ALA A 366 -7.02 -16.74 -17.84
CA ALA A 366 -8.45 -16.90 -18.13
C ALA A 366 -9.10 -15.68 -18.83
N GLY A 367 -8.35 -14.60 -19.08
CA GLY A 367 -8.81 -13.48 -19.93
C GLY A 367 -9.96 -12.64 -19.36
N LEU A 368 -10.06 -12.53 -18.03
CA LEU A 368 -11.06 -11.69 -17.34
C LEU A 368 -10.69 -10.20 -17.40
N ASP A 369 -10.79 -9.67 -18.61
CA ASP A 369 -10.38 -8.36 -19.09
C ASP A 369 -11.26 -7.20 -18.58
N ASP A 370 -10.66 -6.04 -18.27
CA ASP A 370 -11.35 -4.78 -17.92
C ASP A 370 -12.33 -4.30 -19.01
N ARG A 371 -12.18 -4.77 -20.26
CA ARG A 371 -13.20 -4.65 -21.31
C ARG A 371 -14.58 -5.14 -20.86
N LEU A 372 -14.68 -6.07 -19.89
CA LEU A 372 -15.95 -6.50 -19.29
C LEU A 372 -16.64 -5.37 -18.53
N PHE A 373 -15.94 -4.65 -17.65
CA PHE A 373 -16.51 -3.50 -16.92
C PHE A 373 -16.97 -2.40 -17.89
N ASN A 374 -16.15 -2.10 -18.90
CA ASN A 374 -16.50 -1.14 -19.95
C ASN A 374 -17.75 -1.58 -20.73
N ARG A 375 -17.88 -2.88 -21.04
CA ARG A 375 -19.06 -3.43 -21.74
C ARG A 375 -20.34 -3.33 -20.90
N GLN A 376 -20.27 -3.58 -19.59
CA GLN A 376 -21.43 -3.41 -18.69
C GLN A 376 -21.84 -1.93 -18.56
N LEU A 377 -20.86 -1.02 -18.44
CA LEU A 377 -21.13 0.41 -18.40
C LEU A 377 -21.75 0.94 -19.70
N ALA A 378 -21.31 0.43 -20.87
CA ALA A 378 -21.95 0.74 -22.15
C ALA A 378 -23.40 0.24 -22.22
N ILE A 379 -23.67 -0.99 -21.76
CA ILE A 379 -25.03 -1.56 -21.68
C ILE A 379 -25.96 -0.68 -20.82
N ILE A 380 -25.53 -0.24 -19.63
CA ILE A 380 -26.36 0.62 -18.77
C ILE A 380 -26.53 2.02 -19.38
N SER A 381 -25.50 2.57 -20.02
CA SER A 381 -25.54 3.88 -20.68
C SER A 381 -26.61 3.92 -21.78
N SER A 382 -26.77 2.84 -22.54
CA SER A 382 -27.81 2.67 -23.58
C SER A 382 -29.24 2.48 -23.07
N MET A 383 -29.47 2.51 -21.76
CA MET A 383 -30.79 2.49 -21.12
C MET A 383 -31.29 3.90 -20.80
N THR A 384 -32.61 4.11 -20.87
CA THR A 384 -33.26 5.35 -20.38
C THR A 384 -33.31 5.38 -18.85
N PRO A 385 -33.48 6.54 -18.19
CA PRO A 385 -33.54 6.62 -16.73
C PRO A 385 -34.59 5.69 -16.10
N ILE A 386 -35.77 5.58 -16.73
CA ILE A 386 -36.86 4.69 -16.29
C ILE A 386 -36.42 3.21 -16.36
N GLU A 387 -35.72 2.81 -17.42
CA GLU A 387 -35.21 1.44 -17.59
C GLU A 387 -34.08 1.09 -16.61
N ARG A 388 -33.33 2.08 -16.11
CA ARG A 388 -32.31 1.89 -15.08
C ARG A 388 -32.91 1.77 -13.68
N ALA A 389 -33.91 2.59 -13.37
CA ALA A 389 -34.67 2.55 -12.12
C ALA A 389 -35.56 1.30 -12.01
N HIS A 390 -36.08 0.80 -13.14
CA HIS A 390 -37.00 -0.34 -13.22
C HIS A 390 -36.52 -1.42 -14.21
N PRO A 391 -35.48 -2.21 -13.86
CA PRO A 391 -34.89 -3.22 -14.76
C PRO A 391 -35.87 -4.33 -15.18
N GLU A 392 -36.95 -4.53 -14.42
CA GLU A 392 -38.06 -5.45 -14.72
C GLU A 392 -38.79 -5.15 -16.04
N ILE A 393 -38.78 -3.90 -16.52
CA ILE A 393 -39.49 -3.52 -17.76
C ILE A 393 -38.73 -3.94 -19.03
N LEU A 394 -37.50 -4.46 -18.90
CA LEU A 394 -36.58 -4.81 -19.98
C LEU A 394 -36.98 -6.12 -20.72
N LYS A 395 -38.11 -6.04 -21.42
CA LYS A 395 -38.60 -7.04 -22.38
C LYS A 395 -37.80 -7.01 -23.71
N HIS A 396 -38.05 -7.99 -24.58
CA HIS A 396 -37.27 -8.26 -25.80
C HIS A 396 -36.95 -7.03 -26.68
N SER A 397 -37.95 -6.20 -26.99
CA SER A 397 -37.76 -5.00 -27.84
C SER A 397 -36.77 -4.00 -27.22
N ARG A 398 -36.90 -3.69 -25.92
CA ARG A 398 -35.96 -2.80 -25.21
C ARG A 398 -34.55 -3.41 -25.20
N LYS A 399 -34.43 -4.72 -24.97
CA LYS A 399 -33.15 -5.43 -25.04
C LYS A 399 -32.50 -5.37 -26.43
N GLN A 400 -33.26 -5.46 -27.52
CA GLN A 400 -32.72 -5.23 -28.87
C GLN A 400 -32.23 -3.79 -29.08
N ARG A 401 -32.98 -2.79 -28.62
CA ARG A 401 -32.56 -1.37 -28.72
C ARG A 401 -31.25 -1.12 -27.96
N ILE A 402 -31.17 -1.60 -26.72
CA ILE A 402 -29.97 -1.48 -25.87
C ILE A 402 -28.80 -2.20 -26.54
N ALA A 403 -28.98 -3.45 -26.97
CA ALA A 403 -27.96 -4.26 -27.64
C ALA A 403 -27.33 -3.56 -28.86
N ARG A 404 -28.16 -2.94 -29.72
CA ARG A 404 -27.69 -2.15 -30.87
C ARG A 404 -26.94 -0.89 -30.42
N GLY A 405 -27.43 -0.20 -29.38
CA GLY A 405 -26.80 1.03 -28.86
C GLY A 405 -25.47 0.81 -28.13
N SER A 406 -25.29 -0.32 -27.43
CA SER A 406 -24.05 -0.67 -26.72
C SER A 406 -23.08 -1.55 -27.51
N GLY A 407 -23.45 -2.04 -28.70
CA GLY A 407 -22.63 -2.97 -29.49
C GLY A 407 -22.49 -4.36 -28.85
N THR A 408 -23.52 -4.85 -28.16
CA THR A 408 -23.48 -6.08 -27.36
C THR A 408 -24.63 -7.03 -27.67
N SER A 409 -24.55 -8.29 -27.23
CA SER A 409 -25.65 -9.24 -27.42
C SER A 409 -26.77 -9.07 -26.38
N ALA A 410 -27.97 -9.55 -26.69
CA ALA A 410 -29.06 -9.68 -25.70
C ALA A 410 -28.70 -10.66 -24.55
N ALA A 411 -27.78 -11.60 -24.79
CA ALA A 411 -27.26 -12.51 -23.76
C ALA A 411 -26.39 -11.75 -22.74
N ASP A 412 -25.60 -10.76 -23.17
CA ASP A 412 -24.79 -9.95 -22.26
C ASP A 412 -25.66 -9.05 -21.36
N ILE A 413 -26.76 -8.50 -21.89
CA ILE A 413 -27.76 -7.79 -21.10
C ILE A 413 -28.43 -8.73 -20.07
N ASN A 414 -28.67 -9.99 -20.42
CA ASN A 414 -29.17 -10.98 -19.47
C ASN A 414 -28.12 -11.33 -18.38
N LYS A 415 -26.82 -11.35 -18.69
CA LYS A 415 -25.75 -11.50 -17.69
C LYS A 415 -25.73 -10.31 -16.72
N LEU A 416 -25.82 -9.07 -17.24
CA LEU A 416 -25.92 -7.85 -16.42
C LEU A 416 -27.12 -7.91 -15.47
N LEU A 417 -28.30 -8.26 -15.97
CA LEU A 417 -29.52 -8.33 -15.14
C LEU A 417 -29.48 -9.47 -14.11
N LYS A 418 -28.73 -10.55 -14.37
CA LYS A 418 -28.45 -11.58 -13.37
C LYS A 418 -27.50 -11.05 -12.29
N MET A 419 -26.43 -10.36 -12.67
CA MET A 419 -25.47 -9.72 -11.75
C MET A 419 -26.15 -8.67 -10.86
N HIS A 420 -26.98 -7.79 -11.44
CA HIS A 420 -27.76 -6.81 -10.70
C HIS A 420 -28.64 -7.46 -9.64
N ARG A 421 -29.40 -8.51 -10.00
CA ARG A 421 -30.23 -9.26 -9.04
C ARG A 421 -29.41 -9.91 -7.94
N GLN A 422 -28.31 -10.59 -8.27
CA GLN A 422 -27.44 -11.22 -7.27
C GLN A 422 -26.85 -10.20 -6.29
N MET A 423 -26.49 -9.00 -6.76
CA MET A 423 -26.07 -7.90 -5.88
C MET A 423 -27.25 -7.33 -5.07
N ALA A 424 -28.43 -7.13 -5.68
CA ALA A 424 -29.64 -6.67 -4.99
C ALA A 424 -30.09 -7.62 -3.88
N ASP A 425 -30.04 -8.94 -4.12
CA ASP A 425 -30.38 -9.97 -3.14
C ASP A 425 -29.37 -10.01 -1.98
N MET A 426 -28.07 -9.88 -2.28
CA MET A 426 -27.02 -9.77 -1.26
C MET A 426 -27.17 -8.48 -0.42
N ILE A 427 -27.41 -7.35 -1.09
CA ILE A 427 -27.69 -6.04 -0.47
C ILE A 427 -28.93 -6.11 0.43
N LYS A 428 -29.99 -6.78 -0.02
CA LYS A 428 -31.24 -6.98 0.73
C LYS A 428 -31.06 -7.93 1.91
N ALA A 429 -30.18 -8.93 1.80
CA ALA A 429 -29.80 -9.79 2.91
C ALA A 429 -28.96 -9.05 3.97
N MET A 430 -28.14 -8.07 3.57
CA MET A 430 -27.27 -7.30 4.47
C MET A 430 -27.95 -6.06 5.08
N GLY A 431 -28.81 -5.37 4.32
CA GLY A 431 -29.61 -4.23 4.76
C GLY A 431 -30.96 -4.60 5.40
N GLY A 432 -31.30 -5.89 5.41
CA GLY A 432 -32.52 -6.40 6.03
C GLY A 432 -32.50 -6.19 7.54
N LYS A 433 -33.30 -5.24 8.04
CA LYS A 433 -33.35 -4.72 9.41
C LYS A 433 -33.84 -5.71 10.49
N GLY A 434 -33.64 -7.02 10.29
CA GLY A 434 -34.12 -8.08 11.18
C GLY A 434 -33.79 -9.51 10.73
N LYS A 435 -32.49 -9.88 10.64
CA LYS A 435 -32.00 -11.26 10.91
C LYS A 435 -30.45 -11.37 10.88
N GLY A 436 -29.80 -11.12 12.02
CA GLY A 436 -28.42 -11.60 12.27
C GLY A 436 -28.31 -13.14 12.32
N GLY A 437 -29.44 -13.86 12.28
CA GLY A 437 -29.53 -15.30 12.49
C GLY A 437 -29.01 -16.22 11.37
N LEU A 438 -28.58 -15.70 10.21
CA LEU A 438 -27.93 -16.54 9.18
C LEU A 438 -26.41 -16.55 9.37
N MET A 439 -25.78 -15.38 9.40
CA MET A 439 -24.34 -15.25 9.67
C MET A 439 -24.00 -15.72 11.10
N GLY A 440 -24.84 -15.41 12.09
CA GLY A 440 -24.70 -15.92 13.47
C GLY A 440 -24.84 -17.44 13.57
N LYS A 441 -25.70 -18.09 12.77
CA LYS A 441 -25.79 -19.56 12.73
C LYS A 441 -24.59 -20.19 12.02
N MET A 442 -24.06 -19.57 10.97
CA MET A 442 -22.87 -20.07 10.28
C MET A 442 -21.62 -19.94 11.16
N LEU A 443 -21.47 -18.83 11.89
CA LEU A 443 -20.36 -18.62 12.83
C LEU A 443 -20.49 -19.54 14.07
N GLY A 444 -21.68 -19.63 14.66
CA GLY A 444 -21.94 -20.51 15.80
C GLY A 444 -21.80 -22.00 15.48
N GLY A 445 -22.22 -22.43 14.29
CA GLY A 445 -22.03 -23.80 13.81
C GLY A 445 -20.57 -24.18 13.56
N LEU A 446 -19.70 -23.20 13.29
CA LEU A 446 -18.26 -23.40 13.16
C LEU A 446 -17.57 -23.41 14.54
N GLY A 447 -17.92 -22.47 15.43
CA GLY A 447 -17.40 -22.41 16.80
C GLY A 447 -17.68 -23.68 17.60
N ALA A 448 -18.91 -24.21 17.51
CA ALA A 448 -19.29 -25.48 18.14
C ALA A 448 -18.49 -26.71 17.62
N LYS A 449 -17.85 -26.61 16.44
CA LYS A 449 -17.05 -27.68 15.83
C LYS A 449 -15.54 -27.49 15.97
N MET A 450 -15.08 -26.35 16.50
CA MET A 450 -13.67 -26.06 16.80
C MET A 450 -13.39 -25.82 18.29
N GLY A 451 -14.40 -25.82 19.17
CA GLY A 451 -14.20 -25.80 20.63
C GLY A 451 -13.82 -24.45 21.23
N LEU A 452 -13.79 -23.36 20.46
CA LEU A 452 -13.57 -22.00 20.97
C LEU A 452 -14.85 -21.43 21.63
N GLY A 453 -15.18 -21.98 22.80
CA GLY A 453 -16.36 -21.65 23.59
C GLY A 453 -16.19 -20.48 24.57
N SER A 454 -15.23 -19.55 24.35
CA SER A 454 -14.88 -18.54 25.36
C SER A 454 -14.24 -17.25 24.82
N MET A 455 -14.81 -16.63 23.79
CA MET A 455 -14.66 -15.17 23.62
C MET A 455 -15.82 -14.57 22.82
N GLY A 456 -16.55 -13.64 23.43
CA GLY A 456 -17.64 -12.89 22.82
C GLY A 456 -17.87 -11.57 23.56
N ALA A 457 -18.50 -10.61 22.88
CA ALA A 457 -18.83 -9.27 23.35
C ALA A 457 -17.64 -8.34 23.69
N VAL A 458 -17.17 -7.61 22.68
CA VAL A 458 -16.73 -6.20 22.81
C VAL A 458 -17.33 -5.44 21.61
N GLY A 459 -17.94 -4.26 21.83
CA GLY A 459 -18.21 -3.31 20.74
C GLY A 459 -19.67 -2.92 20.43
N SER A 460 -20.47 -2.52 21.42
CA SER A 460 -21.47 -1.46 21.21
C SER A 460 -21.70 -0.64 22.50
N ASP A 461 -22.16 0.60 22.28
CA ASP A 461 -22.85 1.47 23.25
C ASP A 461 -22.05 2.10 24.41
N SER A 462 -21.55 3.30 24.12
CA SER A 462 -21.64 4.56 24.90
C SER A 462 -21.41 4.61 26.42
N GLU A 463 -20.61 5.61 26.80
CA GLU A 463 -20.28 6.05 28.17
C GLU A 463 -21.50 6.24 29.11
N VAL A 464 -21.54 5.46 30.19
CA VAL A 464 -22.08 5.89 31.50
C VAL A 464 -21.19 5.29 32.60
N LEU A 465 -20.60 6.13 33.45
CA LEU A 465 -19.90 5.68 34.66
C LEU A 465 -20.93 5.32 35.75
N PRO A 466 -20.85 4.12 36.38
CA PRO A 466 -21.70 3.81 37.52
C PRO A 466 -21.24 4.57 38.77
N ASP A 467 -22.19 5.17 39.48
CA ASP A 467 -21.96 5.82 40.77
C ASP A 467 -21.53 4.78 41.83
N LEU A 468 -20.52 5.13 42.63
CA LEU A 468 -19.93 4.28 43.68
C LEU A 468 -20.27 4.74 45.11
N SER A 469 -21.16 5.73 45.26
CA SER A 469 -21.52 6.34 46.55
C SER A 469 -22.26 5.44 47.56
N GLY A 470 -22.57 4.18 47.23
CA GLY A 470 -23.53 3.34 47.95
C GLY A 470 -23.03 2.06 48.65
N PHE A 471 -21.74 1.72 48.66
CA PHE A 471 -21.26 0.42 49.18
C PHE A 471 -20.75 0.46 50.64
N ASP A 472 -21.34 -0.37 51.52
CA ASP A 472 -20.87 -0.56 52.90
C ASP A 472 -19.52 -1.32 52.91
N PRO A 473 -18.45 -0.75 53.50
CA PRO A 473 -17.12 -1.38 53.54
C PRO A 473 -17.10 -2.76 54.22
N LYS A 474 -18.08 -3.09 55.08
CA LYS A 474 -18.18 -4.44 55.66
C LYS A 474 -18.47 -5.51 54.61
N GLN A 475 -19.30 -5.21 53.60
CA GLN A 475 -19.66 -6.17 52.56
C GLN A 475 -18.48 -6.50 51.62
N LEU A 476 -17.63 -5.52 51.34
CA LEU A 476 -16.37 -5.71 50.60
C LEU A 476 -15.43 -6.67 51.36
N SER A 477 -15.33 -6.54 52.69
CA SER A 477 -14.48 -7.43 53.51
C SER A 477 -14.95 -8.90 53.52
N THR A 478 -16.25 -9.15 53.38
CA THR A 478 -16.80 -10.50 53.25
C THR A 478 -16.58 -11.10 51.86
N LEU A 479 -16.67 -10.30 50.80
CA LEU A 479 -16.36 -10.73 49.43
C LEU A 479 -14.88 -11.14 49.29
N GLN A 480 -13.97 -10.33 49.84
CA GLN A 480 -12.54 -10.63 49.82
C GLN A 480 -12.22 -11.95 50.55
N LYS A 481 -12.79 -12.17 51.74
CA LYS A 481 -12.63 -13.42 52.50
C LYS A 481 -13.25 -14.65 51.80
N GLN A 482 -14.34 -14.49 51.05
CA GLN A 482 -14.89 -15.58 50.26
C GLN A 482 -13.94 -15.99 49.13
N ILE A 483 -13.37 -15.03 48.40
CA ILE A 483 -12.42 -15.27 47.30
C ILE A 483 -11.14 -15.97 47.80
N GLU A 484 -10.61 -15.56 48.97
CA GLU A 484 -9.44 -16.20 49.58
C GLU A 484 -9.72 -17.65 50.06
N SER A 485 -10.98 -17.97 50.40
CA SER A 485 -11.35 -19.29 50.96
C SER A 485 -11.54 -20.41 49.92
N SER A 486 -11.72 -20.09 48.64
CA SER A 486 -12.11 -21.08 47.61
C SER A 486 -10.95 -21.86 46.95
N ASN A 487 -9.70 -21.62 47.34
CA ASN A 487 -8.52 -22.26 46.70
C ASN A 487 -8.10 -23.58 47.39
N GLY A 488 -9.06 -24.39 47.83
CA GLY A 488 -8.84 -25.66 48.53
C GLY A 488 -9.69 -26.79 47.93
N GLY A 489 -9.06 -27.75 47.26
CA GLY A 489 -9.77 -28.76 46.48
C GLY A 489 -10.54 -29.79 47.31
N LYS A 490 -11.84 -29.94 47.04
CA LYS A 490 -12.66 -31.12 47.36
C LYS A 490 -13.74 -31.31 46.29
N ALA A 491 -14.01 -32.55 45.91
CA ALA A 491 -15.02 -32.88 44.91
C ALA A 491 -16.44 -32.80 45.51
N LEU A 492 -17.43 -32.49 44.66
CA LEU A 492 -18.86 -32.61 44.96
C LEU A 492 -19.51 -33.69 44.07
N PRO A 493 -20.57 -34.38 44.54
CA PRO A 493 -21.04 -35.63 43.95
C PRO A 493 -22.18 -35.44 42.93
N GLY A 494 -22.44 -36.46 42.11
CA GLY A 494 -23.72 -36.61 41.40
C GLY A 494 -23.69 -36.79 39.88
N LEU A 495 -22.79 -37.61 39.32
CA LEU A 495 -22.82 -38.02 37.89
C LEU A 495 -22.70 -39.55 37.74
N PRO A 496 -23.50 -40.23 36.89
CA PRO A 496 -23.55 -41.69 36.86
C PRO A 496 -22.49 -42.35 35.96
N GLY A 497 -21.92 -43.45 36.45
CA GLY A 497 -21.58 -44.65 35.67
C GLY A 497 -20.50 -44.54 34.58
N ARG A 498 -19.27 -44.97 34.90
CA ARG A 498 -18.25 -45.36 33.90
C ARG A 498 -17.41 -46.55 34.36
N GLY A 499 -17.68 -47.75 33.84
CA GLY A 499 -16.67 -48.83 33.73
C GLY A 499 -15.61 -48.45 32.68
N GLY A 500 -14.38 -48.97 32.67
CA GLY A 500 -13.92 -50.27 33.19
C GLY A 500 -14.17 -51.36 32.14
N LEU A 501 -13.21 -52.18 31.69
CA LEU A 501 -11.75 -52.33 31.94
C LEU A 501 -11.08 -52.69 30.57
N THR A 502 -9.78 -52.92 30.35
CA THR A 502 -8.53 -53.02 31.15
C THR A 502 -7.32 -52.70 30.24
N PHE A 503 -6.09 -52.57 30.78
CA PHE A 503 -4.85 -52.80 30.02
C PHE A 503 -4.13 -54.05 30.56
N PRO A 504 -3.64 -54.97 29.70
CA PRO A 504 -2.66 -55.99 30.08
C PRO A 504 -1.22 -55.55 29.73
N SER A 505 -0.25 -55.94 30.56
CA SER A 505 1.19 -55.78 30.32
C SER A 505 1.94 -57.01 30.83
N LEU A 506 3.21 -57.17 30.40
CA LEU A 506 4.07 -58.35 30.61
C LEU A 506 3.65 -59.57 29.73
N SER A 507 4.55 -60.49 29.32
CA SER A 507 5.95 -60.70 29.73
C SER A 507 6.86 -61.28 28.63
N ASN A 508 8.12 -60.82 28.62
CA ASN A 508 9.37 -61.61 28.48
C ASN A 508 9.65 -62.59 27.31
N ASN A 509 10.81 -62.31 26.67
CA ASN A 509 11.95 -63.22 26.38
C ASN A 509 12.17 -63.86 24.99
N THR A 510 13.46 -63.84 24.63
CA THR A 510 14.22 -64.48 23.53
C THR A 510 14.14 -63.80 22.15
N ALA A 511 15.20 -63.17 21.61
CA ALA A 511 16.60 -63.57 21.40
C ALA A 511 16.78 -64.67 20.34
N ASP A 512 17.07 -64.27 19.09
CA ASP A 512 18.32 -64.70 18.44
C ASP A 512 18.81 -63.72 17.35
N LYS A 513 19.97 -64.00 16.73
CA LYS A 513 20.61 -63.29 15.61
C LYS A 513 19.68 -63.28 14.36
N GLY A 514 19.79 -62.37 13.38
CA GLY A 514 20.86 -61.41 13.08
C GLY A 514 21.65 -61.80 11.84
N MET A 515 21.32 -61.24 10.67
CA MET A 515 22.15 -61.34 9.44
C MET A 515 21.82 -60.25 8.41
N PHE A 516 22.86 -59.68 7.79
CA PHE A 516 22.77 -59.07 6.46
C PHE A 516 22.69 -60.20 5.40
N PRO A 517 22.20 -59.91 4.17
CA PRO A 517 23.18 -59.75 3.10
C PRO A 517 22.89 -58.58 2.15
N GLN A 518 23.95 -58.14 1.46
CA GLN A 518 23.89 -57.27 0.28
C GLN A 518 23.67 -58.14 -0.98
N HIS A 519 23.06 -57.60 -2.05
CA HIS A 519 23.70 -57.39 -3.37
C HIS A 519 22.75 -57.36 -4.60
N LEU A 520 23.32 -56.82 -5.70
CA LEU A 520 22.89 -56.83 -7.12
C LEU A 520 21.66 -55.95 -7.44
N LYS A 521 21.72 -54.91 -8.30
CA LYS A 521 22.32 -54.65 -9.64
C LYS A 521 21.45 -55.11 -10.83
N LYS A 522 21.37 -54.20 -11.83
CA LYS A 522 20.69 -54.25 -13.14
C LYS A 522 19.18 -53.90 -13.05
N LYS A 523 18.63 -53.04 -13.91
CA LYS A 523 19.17 -52.38 -15.12
C LYS A 523 19.36 -50.88 -14.93
#